data_AF-A0A091MXB2-F1
#
_entry.id   AF-A0A091MXB2-F1
#
_cell.length_a   1.000
_cell.length_b   1.000
_cell.length_c   1.000
_cell.angle_alpha   90.00
_cell.angle_beta   90.00
_cell.angle_gamma   90.00
#
_symmetry.space_group_name_H-M   'P 1'
#
loop_
_entity.id
_entity.type
_entity.pdbx_description
1 polymer ?
#
loop_
_entity_poly.entity_id
_entity_poly.type
_entity_poly.pdbx_seq_one_letter_code
_entity_poly.pdbx_strand_id
1 'polypeptide(L)'
;RNKRGQVVGTRSGFRGCTVWLTGLSGAGKTTVSMALEEYLVCHGIPCYTLDGDNIRQGLNKNLGFTPEDREENVRRIAEVAKLFADAGLVCITSFISPYTQDRNNARQIHEGASLPFFEVFVDAPLHVCEQRDVKGLYKKARAGEIKGFTGIDSEYEKPEAPELVLKTDSCDVNECIQQVVELLQERDIVPVDASYEVKELYVPENKLQLAKTDAESLLTLEINKVDMQWVQVLAEGWATPLNGFMREREYLQCLHFDCLLDGGVINLSVPIVLTATQEDKERLDGCTAIALVYEGRRVAILRNPEFYEHRKEERCARQWGTTCKEHPYIKMVMEQGNWLVGGDLQVLDRIYWNDGLDQYRLTPAELRQKFKEMDADAVFAFQLRNPVHNGHALLMQDTHKQLLERGYRRPVLLLHPLGGWTKEDDVPLMWRMKQHAAVLEEGILNPETTVVAIFPSPMMYAGPTEVQWHCRSRMVAGANFYIVGRDPAGMPHPDTGKDLYEPTHGAKVLTMAPGLRALEIVPFRVAAYNKKKKCMDYYDSDHHEDFDFISGTRMRKLAREGQNPPEGFMAPKAWTVLTEYYKSLEKA
;
A
#
# COMPACT_ATOMS: atom_id res chain seq x y z
N ARG A 1 30.35 16.58 7.95
CA ARG A 1 29.21 15.65 8.17
C ARG A 1 28.42 15.37 6.89
N ASN A 2 27.80 16.36 6.23
CA ASN A 2 26.99 16.14 5.01
C ASN A 2 27.67 15.24 3.96
N LYS A 3 28.88 15.58 3.48
CA LYS A 3 29.62 14.76 2.50
C LYS A 3 29.92 13.32 2.97
N ARG A 4 30.21 13.12 4.27
CA ARG A 4 30.42 11.78 4.83
C ARG A 4 29.10 10.99 4.84
N GLY A 5 27.99 11.65 5.19
CA GLY A 5 26.66 11.04 5.15
C GLY A 5 26.24 10.54 3.77
N GLN A 6 26.73 11.16 2.68
CA GLN A 6 26.44 10.70 1.30
C GLN A 6 27.08 9.35 0.95
N VAL A 7 28.10 8.90 1.69
CA VAL A 7 28.81 7.64 1.43
C VAL A 7 28.65 6.60 2.55
N VAL A 8 27.94 6.95 3.63
CA VAL A 8 27.64 6.05 4.75
C VAL A 8 26.29 5.37 4.47
N GLY A 9 26.35 4.16 3.93
CA GLY A 9 25.18 3.39 3.50
C GLY A 9 24.68 3.81 2.12
N THR A 10 23.51 3.30 1.74
CA THR A 10 22.88 3.58 0.42
C THR A 10 21.85 4.71 0.49
N ARG A 11 21.32 5.01 1.67
CA ARG A 11 20.34 6.07 1.88
C ARG A 11 21.03 7.41 2.08
N SER A 12 20.75 8.38 1.22
CA SER A 12 21.31 9.73 1.30
C SER A 12 20.96 10.45 2.62
N GLY A 13 21.78 11.44 3.01
CA GLY A 13 21.58 12.25 4.21
C GLY A 13 22.44 11.83 5.40
N PHE A 14 22.87 12.80 6.21
CA PHE A 14 23.59 12.54 7.45
C PHE A 14 22.58 12.21 8.56
N ARG A 15 22.73 11.04 9.18
CA ARG A 15 21.83 10.51 10.23
C ARG A 15 22.57 10.04 11.48
N GLY A 16 23.78 10.54 11.68
CA GLY A 16 24.59 10.13 12.81
C GLY A 16 23.99 10.59 14.14
N CYS A 17 23.71 9.65 15.03
CA CYS A 17 23.07 9.90 16.33
C CYS A 17 23.46 8.83 17.35
N THR A 18 23.07 9.04 18.61
CA THR A 18 23.20 8.04 19.67
C THR A 18 21.83 7.69 20.25
N VAL A 19 21.49 6.40 20.25
CA VAL A 19 20.36 5.81 20.99
C VAL A 19 20.91 5.25 22.31
N TRP A 20 20.62 5.94 23.40
CA TRP A 20 21.14 5.63 24.72
C TRP A 20 20.14 4.80 25.54
N LEU A 21 20.32 3.47 25.57
CA LEU A 21 19.48 2.59 26.37
C LEU A 21 19.96 2.60 27.83
N THR A 22 19.06 2.93 28.75
CA THR A 22 19.31 2.91 30.20
C THR A 22 18.23 2.10 30.92
N GLY A 23 18.58 1.46 32.05
CA GLY A 23 17.61 0.64 32.80
C GLY A 23 18.28 -0.38 33.72
N LEU A 24 17.50 -1.04 34.56
CA LEU A 24 17.99 -2.10 35.46
C LEU A 24 18.62 -3.28 34.69
N SER A 25 19.48 -4.05 35.38
CA SER A 25 19.97 -5.32 34.84
C SER A 25 18.77 -6.24 34.54
N GLY A 26 18.73 -6.92 33.39
CA GLY A 26 17.59 -7.77 33.03
C GLY A 26 16.32 -7.04 32.57
N ALA A 27 16.33 -5.70 32.46
CA ALA A 27 15.19 -4.94 31.95
C ALA A 27 14.94 -5.11 30.45
N GLY A 28 15.94 -5.54 29.66
CA GLY A 28 15.77 -5.82 28.22
C GLY A 28 16.68 -5.05 27.25
N LYS A 29 17.58 -4.19 27.76
CA LYS A 29 18.48 -3.36 26.92
C LYS A 29 19.22 -4.13 25.82
N THR A 30 19.84 -5.27 26.15
CA THR A 30 20.57 -6.09 25.17
C THR A 30 19.66 -6.63 24.08
N THR A 31 18.45 -7.09 24.44
CA THR A 31 17.45 -7.57 23.49
C THR A 31 17.00 -6.46 22.55
N VAL A 32 16.69 -5.28 23.09
CA VAL A 32 16.29 -4.10 22.30
C VAL A 32 17.43 -3.63 21.40
N SER A 33 18.67 -3.54 21.88
CA SER A 33 19.80 -3.09 21.05
C SER A 33 20.09 -4.04 19.89
N MET A 34 20.03 -5.35 20.12
CA MET A 34 20.26 -6.35 19.07
C MET A 34 19.16 -6.32 18.00
N ALA A 35 17.89 -6.29 18.41
CA ALA A 35 16.78 -6.23 17.46
C ALA A 35 16.72 -4.88 16.71
N LEU A 36 17.09 -3.78 17.35
CA LEU A 36 17.22 -2.47 16.68
C LEU A 36 18.38 -2.47 15.68
N GLU A 37 19.53 -3.03 16.04
CA GLU A 37 20.68 -3.16 15.13
C GLU A 37 20.31 -4.00 13.90
N GLU A 38 19.65 -5.15 14.10
CA GLU A 38 19.14 -5.97 13.00
C GLU A 38 18.16 -5.19 12.10
N TYR A 39 17.21 -4.46 12.70
CA TYR A 39 16.28 -3.62 11.95
C TYR A 39 17.02 -2.59 11.08
N LEU A 40 17.93 -1.81 11.66
CA LEU A 40 18.65 -0.76 10.95
C LEU A 40 19.49 -1.32 9.80
N VAL A 41 20.20 -2.43 10.03
CA VAL A 41 21.00 -3.10 9.00
C VAL A 41 20.11 -3.61 7.86
N CYS A 42 19.00 -4.28 8.17
CA CYS A 42 18.03 -4.76 7.18
C CYS A 42 17.43 -3.62 6.32
N HIS A 43 17.34 -2.41 6.87
CA HIS A 43 16.86 -1.22 6.17
C HIS A 43 17.99 -0.37 5.55
N GLY A 44 19.22 -0.88 5.50
CA GLY A 44 20.35 -0.23 4.84
C GLY A 44 20.91 0.98 5.60
N ILE A 45 20.68 1.06 6.91
CA ILE A 45 21.18 2.12 7.80
C ILE A 45 22.36 1.56 8.61
N PRO A 46 23.59 2.04 8.38
CA PRO A 46 24.74 1.62 9.17
C PRO A 46 24.62 2.05 10.64
N CYS A 47 24.78 1.09 11.54
CA CYS A 47 24.74 1.29 12.98
C CYS A 47 25.86 0.51 13.66
N TYR A 48 26.10 0.82 14.93
CA TYR A 48 27.05 0.07 15.76
C TYR A 48 26.66 0.09 17.23
N THR A 49 26.63 -1.09 17.85
CA THR A 49 26.29 -1.24 19.27
C THR A 49 27.51 -1.18 20.18
N LEU A 50 27.48 -0.32 21.20
CA LEU A 50 28.42 -0.31 22.33
C LEU A 50 27.75 -0.98 23.52
N ASP A 51 28.35 -2.05 24.04
CA ASP A 51 27.80 -2.81 25.15
C ASP A 51 28.88 -3.35 26.10
N GLY A 52 28.44 -4.11 27.09
CA GLY A 52 29.33 -4.71 28.07
C GLY A 52 30.29 -5.75 27.48
N ASP A 53 30.02 -6.30 26.29
CA ASP A 53 30.83 -7.37 25.71
C ASP A 53 32.01 -6.78 24.93
N ASN A 54 31.81 -5.66 24.21
CA ASN A 54 32.89 -5.00 23.46
C ASN A 54 33.65 -3.92 24.26
N ILE A 55 32.99 -3.10 25.06
CA ILE A 55 33.66 -1.99 25.77
C ILE A 55 34.43 -2.49 27.00
N ARG A 56 33.83 -3.39 27.79
CA ARG A 56 34.36 -3.76 29.12
C ARG A 56 35.68 -4.53 29.05
N GLN A 57 35.88 -5.34 28.01
CA GLN A 57 37.11 -6.11 27.83
C GLN A 57 38.18 -5.35 27.02
N GLY A 58 37.77 -4.29 26.33
CA GLY A 58 38.64 -3.45 25.49
C GLY A 58 39.00 -2.14 26.16
N LEU A 59 38.31 -1.06 25.75
CA LEU A 59 38.60 0.32 26.15
C LEU A 59 38.53 0.54 27.68
N ASN A 60 37.60 -0.15 28.35
CA ASN A 60 37.32 0.03 29.78
C ASN A 60 37.85 -1.13 30.64
N LYS A 61 38.78 -1.95 30.12
CA LYS A 61 39.34 -3.09 30.87
C LYS A 61 40.12 -2.71 32.12
N ASN A 62 40.57 -1.45 32.21
CA ASN A 62 41.33 -0.92 33.34
C ASN A 62 40.44 -0.31 34.44
N LEU A 63 39.12 -0.26 34.24
CA LEU A 63 38.17 0.30 35.21
C LEU A 63 37.60 -0.83 36.09
N GLY A 64 37.61 -0.59 37.40
CA GLY A 64 37.01 -1.44 38.41
C GLY A 64 35.53 -1.12 38.64
N PHE A 65 35.11 -1.15 39.92
CA PHE A 65 33.72 -0.94 40.33
C PHE A 65 33.54 0.18 41.34
N THR A 66 34.57 0.99 41.60
CA THR A 66 34.45 2.18 42.45
C THR A 66 33.52 3.20 41.80
N PRO A 67 32.93 4.15 42.56
CA PRO A 67 32.11 5.21 41.99
C PRO A 67 32.81 5.98 40.86
N GLU A 68 34.09 6.32 41.05
CA GLU A 68 34.88 7.08 40.07
C GLU A 68 35.15 6.26 38.80
N ASP A 69 35.41 4.95 38.94
CA ASP A 69 35.57 4.05 37.80
C ASP A 69 34.26 3.87 37.01
N ARG A 70 33.11 3.90 37.70
CA ARG A 70 31.78 3.82 37.06
C ARG A 70 31.43 5.10 36.31
N GLU A 71 31.73 6.26 36.89
CA GLU A 71 31.59 7.56 36.22
C GLU A 71 32.46 7.62 34.95
N GLU A 72 33.76 7.28 35.07
CA GLU A 72 34.69 7.26 33.93
C GLU A 72 34.29 6.22 32.87
N ASN A 73 33.70 5.09 33.29
CA ASN A 73 33.18 4.08 32.36
C ASN A 73 32.11 4.70 31.45
N VAL A 74 31.11 5.37 32.04
CA VAL A 74 30.03 6.01 31.30
C VAL A 74 30.54 7.19 30.46
N ARG A 75 31.43 8.02 31.01
CA ARG A 75 32.04 9.14 30.28
C ARG A 75 32.79 8.69 29.02
N ARG A 76 33.58 7.62 29.11
CA ARG A 76 34.28 7.04 27.94
C ARG A 76 33.31 6.50 26.90
N ILE A 77 32.25 5.82 27.33
CA ILE A 77 31.21 5.31 26.43
C ILE A 77 30.54 6.48 25.70
N ALA A 78 30.20 7.56 26.40
CA ALA A 78 29.59 8.75 25.82
C ALA A 78 30.47 9.41 24.74
N GLU A 79 31.76 9.57 25.01
CA GLU A 79 32.70 10.13 24.01
C GLU A 79 32.85 9.22 22.78
N VAL A 80 32.91 7.90 22.97
CA VAL A 80 32.98 6.95 21.86
C VAL A 80 31.67 6.97 21.05
N ALA A 81 30.51 6.99 21.72
CA ALA A 81 29.21 7.07 21.06
C ALA A 81 29.09 8.34 20.20
N LYS A 82 29.56 9.47 20.73
CA LYS A 82 29.67 10.73 19.98
C LYS A 82 30.56 10.60 18.75
N LEU A 83 31.68 9.88 18.80
CA LEU A 83 32.55 9.67 17.64
C LEU A 83 31.86 8.82 16.56
N PHE A 84 31.12 7.77 16.95
CA PHE A 84 30.32 6.97 16.01
C PHE A 84 29.18 7.80 15.38
N ALA A 85 28.47 8.58 16.20
CA ALA A 85 27.47 9.52 15.73
C ALA A 85 28.09 10.57 14.80
N ASP A 86 29.23 11.16 15.15
CA ASP A 86 29.93 12.10 14.27
C ASP A 86 30.31 11.42 12.95
N ALA A 87 30.78 10.18 12.97
CA ALA A 87 31.13 9.39 11.79
C ALA A 87 29.94 9.15 10.85
N GLY A 88 28.71 9.28 11.34
CA GLY A 88 27.47 9.17 10.56
C GLY A 88 26.67 7.89 10.82
N LEU A 89 27.06 7.10 11.81
CA LEU A 89 26.37 5.87 12.21
C LEU A 89 25.31 6.16 13.26
N VAL A 90 24.29 5.31 13.32
CA VAL A 90 23.43 5.21 14.51
C VAL A 90 24.19 4.40 15.57
N CYS A 91 24.67 5.07 16.61
CA CYS A 91 25.34 4.40 17.72
C CYS A 91 24.30 3.98 18.77
N ILE A 92 24.28 2.69 19.13
CA ILE A 92 23.36 2.18 20.15
C ILE A 92 24.18 1.85 21.39
N THR A 93 23.84 2.39 22.55
CA THR A 93 24.56 2.07 23.80
C THR A 93 23.68 1.24 24.73
N SER A 94 24.20 0.11 25.24
CA SER A 94 23.44 -0.86 26.04
C SER A 94 24.05 -1.05 27.44
N PHE A 95 23.94 -0.02 28.29
CA PHE A 95 24.53 0.00 29.64
C PHE A 95 23.48 0.32 30.72
N ILE A 96 23.79 0.03 31.99
CA ILE A 96 22.85 0.35 33.08
C ILE A 96 22.75 1.87 33.26
N SER A 97 23.88 2.59 33.19
CA SER A 97 23.99 4.06 33.36
C SER A 97 23.05 4.62 34.44
N PRO A 98 23.20 4.21 35.71
CA PRO A 98 22.18 4.37 36.73
C PRO A 98 21.96 5.81 37.20
N TYR A 99 22.97 6.68 37.09
CA TYR A 99 22.93 8.03 37.62
C TYR A 99 22.55 9.05 36.54
N THR A 100 21.68 9.97 36.93
CA THR A 100 21.13 11.05 36.10
C THR A 100 22.23 12.00 35.65
N GLN A 101 23.19 12.30 36.52
CA GLN A 101 24.34 13.15 36.20
C GLN A 101 25.15 12.58 35.01
N ASP A 102 25.42 11.28 35.01
CA ASP A 102 26.23 10.64 33.96
C ASP A 102 25.49 10.65 32.61
N ARG A 103 24.19 10.35 32.61
CA ARG A 103 23.36 10.38 31.40
C ARG A 103 23.21 11.80 30.86
N ASN A 104 23.03 12.78 31.74
CA ASN A 104 22.97 14.20 31.36
C ASN A 104 24.31 14.69 30.80
N ASN A 105 25.44 14.25 31.36
CA ASN A 105 26.75 14.54 30.79
C ASN A 105 26.90 13.95 29.38
N ALA A 106 26.49 12.69 29.19
CA ALA A 106 26.48 12.05 27.88
C ALA A 106 25.62 12.83 26.87
N ARG A 107 24.42 13.25 27.27
CA ARG A 107 23.54 14.11 26.47
C ARG A 107 24.22 15.43 26.08
N GLN A 108 24.77 16.16 27.06
CA GLN A 108 25.47 17.44 26.83
C GLN A 108 26.66 17.30 25.86
N ILE A 109 27.41 16.21 25.94
CA ILE A 109 28.53 15.91 25.05
C ILE A 109 28.08 15.82 23.57
N HIS A 110 26.91 15.25 23.32
CA HIS A 110 26.33 15.11 21.97
C HIS A 110 25.66 16.39 21.49
N GLU A 111 24.80 16.99 22.31
CA GLU A 111 24.07 18.23 21.98
C GLU A 111 25.04 19.40 21.73
N GLY A 112 26.08 19.53 22.55
CA GLY A 112 27.14 20.53 22.36
C GLY A 112 27.94 20.33 21.07
N ALA A 113 27.86 19.16 20.45
CA ALA A 113 28.44 18.86 19.15
C ALA A 113 27.39 18.80 18.02
N SER A 114 26.15 19.22 18.27
CA SER A 114 25.02 19.13 17.34
C SER A 114 24.80 17.73 16.79
N LEU A 115 24.83 16.73 17.67
CA LEU A 115 24.50 15.34 17.37
C LEU A 115 23.24 14.95 18.15
N PRO A 116 22.21 14.37 17.51
CA PRO A 116 21.03 13.90 18.21
C PRO A 116 21.37 12.82 19.24
N PHE A 117 20.74 12.92 20.40
CA PHE A 117 20.86 12.00 21.51
C PHE A 117 19.44 11.60 21.95
N PHE A 118 19.18 10.29 22.00
CA PHE A 118 17.87 9.74 22.37
C PHE A 118 18.04 8.85 23.60
N GLU A 119 17.67 9.35 24.76
CA GLU A 119 17.62 8.58 26.00
C GLU A 119 16.37 7.71 26.02
N VAL A 120 16.57 6.40 25.90
CA VAL A 120 15.51 5.41 25.90
C VAL A 120 15.55 4.67 27.23
N PHE A 121 14.52 4.90 28.05
CA PHE A 121 14.39 4.25 29.34
C PHE A 121 13.74 2.88 29.17
N VAL A 122 14.53 1.82 29.31
CA VAL A 122 14.06 0.43 29.34
C VAL A 122 13.57 0.11 30.75
N ASP A 123 12.28 0.32 30.97
CA ASP A 123 11.63 0.26 32.28
C ASP A 123 10.94 -1.09 32.48
N ALA A 124 11.46 -1.85 33.44
CA ALA A 124 10.80 -3.00 34.01
C ALA A 124 10.93 -2.92 35.54
N PRO A 125 9.89 -3.29 36.30
CA PRO A 125 9.99 -3.32 37.75
C PRO A 125 11.13 -4.22 38.23
N LEU A 126 11.81 -3.83 39.31
CA LEU A 126 12.93 -4.58 39.89
C LEU A 126 12.59 -6.06 40.13
N HIS A 127 11.40 -6.35 40.66
CA HIS A 127 10.98 -7.72 40.93
C HIS A 127 10.86 -8.58 39.65
N VAL A 128 10.45 -7.98 38.52
CA VAL A 128 10.43 -8.64 37.21
C VAL A 128 11.86 -8.88 36.72
N CYS A 129 12.75 -7.90 36.88
CA CYS A 129 14.16 -8.06 36.54
C CYS A 129 14.85 -9.16 37.38
N GLU A 130 14.58 -9.22 38.68
CA GLU A 130 15.02 -10.28 39.59
C GLU A 130 14.44 -11.64 39.20
N GLN A 131 13.17 -11.70 38.81
CA GLN A 131 12.54 -12.94 38.34
C GLN A 131 13.20 -13.45 37.05
N ARG A 132 13.58 -12.55 36.13
CA ARG A 132 14.25 -12.91 34.87
C ARG A 132 15.67 -13.43 35.10
N ASP A 133 16.42 -12.84 36.04
CA ASP A 133 17.83 -13.08 36.39
C ASP A 133 18.71 -13.69 35.27
N VAL A 134 18.67 -13.08 34.08
CA VAL A 134 19.19 -13.66 32.83
C VAL A 134 20.66 -14.09 32.92
N LYS A 135 21.45 -13.40 33.74
CA LYS A 135 22.89 -13.66 33.94
C LYS A 135 23.22 -14.22 35.33
N GLY A 136 22.23 -14.54 36.15
CA GLY A 136 22.42 -15.01 37.53
C GLY A 136 23.02 -13.95 38.46
N LEU A 137 22.92 -12.67 38.11
CA LEU A 137 23.56 -11.56 38.83
C LEU A 137 22.76 -11.14 40.06
N TYR A 138 21.42 -11.19 39.99
CA TYR A 138 20.58 -10.83 41.13
C TYR A 138 20.73 -11.86 42.26
N LYS A 139 20.75 -13.16 41.93
CA LYS A 139 21.04 -14.21 42.91
C LYS A 139 22.38 -14.01 43.62
N LYS A 140 23.43 -13.65 42.87
CA LYS A 140 24.77 -13.38 43.42
C LYS A 140 24.82 -12.11 44.26
N ALA A 141 24.12 -11.05 43.84
CA ALA A 141 24.00 -9.81 44.62
C ALA A 141 23.28 -10.06 45.95
N ARG A 142 22.14 -10.79 45.94
CA ARG A 142 21.41 -11.18 47.15
C ARG A 142 22.22 -12.08 48.08
N ALA A 143 23.15 -12.87 47.55
CA ALA A 143 24.09 -13.68 48.33
C ALA A 143 25.30 -12.88 48.87
N GLY A 144 25.43 -11.58 48.55
CA GLY A 144 26.53 -10.72 48.98
C GLY A 144 27.84 -10.91 48.19
N GLU A 145 27.81 -11.70 47.12
CA GLU A 145 28.98 -11.96 46.25
C GLU A 145 29.30 -10.76 45.34
N ILE A 146 28.30 -9.94 45.01
CA ILE A 146 28.44 -8.72 44.22
C ILE A 146 27.96 -7.55 45.07
N LYS A 147 28.87 -6.64 45.42
CA LYS A 147 28.56 -5.42 46.18
C LYS A 147 28.26 -4.25 45.26
N GLY A 148 27.35 -3.37 45.68
CA GLY A 148 27.02 -2.15 44.95
C GLY A 148 26.28 -2.44 43.64
N PHE A 149 25.43 -3.46 43.62
CA PHE A 149 24.64 -3.82 42.45
C PHE A 149 23.41 -2.90 42.36
N THR A 150 23.29 -2.20 41.23
CA THR A 150 22.17 -1.27 40.97
C THR A 150 20.82 -1.98 41.09
N GLY A 151 19.91 -1.40 41.88
CA GLY A 151 18.60 -1.96 42.23
C GLY A 151 18.59 -2.78 43.53
N ILE A 152 19.76 -3.15 44.08
CA ILE A 152 19.87 -3.91 45.34
C ILE A 152 20.60 -3.07 46.40
N ASP A 153 21.89 -2.80 46.18
CA ASP A 153 22.76 -2.06 47.11
C ASP A 153 23.15 -0.66 46.58
N SER A 154 22.74 -0.32 45.35
CA SER A 154 22.95 0.99 44.75
C SER A 154 21.67 1.43 44.04
N GLU A 155 21.39 2.73 44.06
CA GLU A 155 20.16 3.26 43.48
C GLU A 155 20.21 3.29 41.95
N TYR A 156 19.03 3.24 41.34
CA TYR A 156 18.82 3.56 39.93
C TYR A 156 17.95 4.81 39.87
N GLU A 157 18.49 5.89 39.34
CA GLU A 157 17.76 7.15 39.19
C GLU A 157 17.03 7.11 37.85
N LYS A 158 15.69 7.08 37.90
CA LYS A 158 14.87 7.04 36.68
C LYS A 158 15.05 8.35 35.89
N PRO A 159 15.19 8.29 34.55
CA PRO A 159 15.20 9.48 33.72
C PRO A 159 13.93 10.31 33.93
N GLU A 160 14.08 11.62 34.14
CA GLU A 160 12.94 12.53 34.33
C GLU A 160 12.28 12.92 33.00
N ALA A 161 13.08 13.06 31.94
CA ALA A 161 12.63 13.45 30.60
C ALA A 161 13.31 12.62 29.50
N PRO A 162 13.12 11.27 29.49
CA PRO A 162 13.62 10.44 28.40
C PRO A 162 12.84 10.75 27.11
N GLU A 163 13.48 10.62 25.95
CA GLU A 163 12.79 10.70 24.66
C GLU A 163 11.76 9.56 24.47
N LEU A 164 12.00 8.40 25.10
CA LEU A 164 11.09 7.26 25.03
C LEU A 164 11.20 6.38 26.29
N VAL A 165 10.06 5.81 26.72
CA VAL A 165 10.00 4.81 27.80
C VAL A 165 9.45 3.50 27.26
N LEU A 166 10.23 2.42 27.37
CA LEU A 166 9.83 1.08 26.97
C LEU A 166 9.42 0.26 28.18
N LYS A 167 8.14 -0.10 28.28
CA LYS A 167 7.56 -0.88 29.39
C LYS A 167 7.65 -2.38 29.12
N THR A 168 8.83 -2.96 29.27
CA THR A 168 9.12 -4.33 28.78
C THR A 168 8.46 -5.46 29.57
N ASP A 169 7.68 -5.15 30.62
CA ASP A 169 6.79 -6.07 31.30
C ASP A 169 5.37 -6.10 30.70
N SER A 170 5.06 -5.13 29.85
CA SER A 170 3.74 -4.87 29.28
C SER A 170 3.74 -4.85 27.75
N CYS A 171 4.92 -4.77 27.12
CA CYS A 171 5.10 -4.85 25.67
C CYS A 171 6.10 -5.92 25.27
N ASP A 172 5.91 -6.47 24.07
CA ASP A 172 6.85 -7.41 23.47
C ASP A 172 8.04 -6.72 22.77
N VAL A 173 8.95 -7.51 22.22
CA VAL A 173 10.14 -6.99 21.55
C VAL A 173 9.79 -6.20 20.29
N ASN A 174 8.79 -6.64 19.52
CA ASN A 174 8.39 -5.95 18.28
C ASN A 174 7.80 -4.58 18.58
N GLU A 175 6.93 -4.51 19.60
CA GLU A 175 6.34 -3.25 20.07
C GLU A 175 7.41 -2.29 20.60
N CYS A 176 8.46 -2.81 21.27
CA CYS A 176 9.60 -1.99 21.68
C CYS A 176 10.36 -1.41 20.48
N ILE A 177 10.66 -2.24 19.48
CA ILE A 177 11.40 -1.79 18.28
C ILE A 177 10.58 -0.80 17.48
N GLN A 178 9.28 -1.04 17.31
CA GLN A 178 8.38 -0.12 16.62
C GLN A 178 8.42 1.28 17.25
N GLN A 179 8.28 1.39 18.57
CA GLN A 179 8.33 2.68 19.26
C GLN A 179 9.67 3.42 19.07
N VAL A 180 10.80 2.69 19.09
CA VAL A 180 12.12 3.31 18.86
C VAL A 180 12.25 3.76 17.40
N VAL A 181 11.81 2.95 16.44
CA VAL A 181 11.85 3.30 15.02
C VAL A 181 10.96 4.50 14.71
N GLU A 182 9.76 4.56 15.26
CA GLU A 182 8.84 5.71 15.14
C GLU A 182 9.50 6.99 15.67
N LEU A 183 10.11 6.95 16.86
CA LEU A 183 10.90 8.06 17.38
C LEU A 183 12.02 8.47 16.40
N LEU A 184 12.75 7.52 15.83
CA LEU A 184 13.82 7.81 14.88
C LEU A 184 13.31 8.36 13.54
N GLN A 185 12.09 8.00 13.13
CA GLN A 185 11.42 8.55 11.96
C GLN A 185 10.95 9.99 12.18
N GLU A 186 10.30 10.26 13.32
CA GLU A 186 9.89 11.61 13.73
C GLU A 186 11.07 12.60 13.82
N ARG A 187 12.28 12.08 14.01
CA ARG A 187 13.52 12.85 14.19
C ARG A 187 14.43 12.79 12.96
N ASP A 188 13.92 12.36 11.81
CA ASP A 188 14.60 12.32 10.52
C ASP A 188 15.89 11.45 10.49
N ILE A 189 16.03 10.50 11.41
CA ILE A 189 17.16 9.56 11.44
C ILE A 189 16.89 8.37 10.52
N VAL A 190 15.70 7.79 10.66
CA VAL A 190 15.20 6.68 9.83
C VAL A 190 14.21 7.27 8.83
N PRO A 191 14.44 7.16 7.51
CA PRO A 191 13.45 7.61 6.54
C PRO A 191 12.16 6.79 6.64
N VAL A 192 11.03 7.44 6.42
CA VAL A 192 9.75 6.75 6.20
C VAL A 192 9.72 6.26 4.75
N ASP A 193 9.81 4.95 4.57
CA ASP A 193 9.73 4.33 3.24
C ASP A 193 8.32 4.47 2.65
N ALA A 194 8.26 4.50 1.33
CA ALA A 194 6.99 4.45 0.62
C ALA A 194 6.27 3.15 0.98
N SER A 195 5.02 3.28 1.42
CA SER A 195 4.21 2.16 1.93
C SER A 195 2.96 1.95 1.08
N TYR A 196 2.44 0.72 1.16
CA TYR A 196 1.11 0.35 0.64
C TYR A 196 0.02 0.42 1.72
N GLU A 197 0.34 0.91 2.92
CA GLU A 197 -0.65 1.20 3.96
C GLU A 197 -1.64 2.25 3.46
N VAL A 198 -2.94 1.93 3.55
CA VAL A 198 -4.02 2.72 2.94
C VAL A 198 -3.95 4.16 3.43
N LYS A 199 -3.71 5.07 2.49
CA LYS A 199 -3.71 6.51 2.72
C LYS A 199 -4.94 7.13 2.08
N GLU A 200 -5.97 7.37 2.88
CA GLU A 200 -7.14 8.12 2.43
C GLU A 200 -6.81 9.61 2.35
N LEU A 201 -7.41 10.29 1.36
CA LEU A 201 -7.26 11.72 1.12
C LEU A 201 -8.52 12.50 1.49
N TYR A 202 -9.48 11.86 2.15
CA TYR A 202 -10.61 12.54 2.76
C TYR A 202 -10.14 13.45 3.91
N VAL A 203 -10.72 14.64 3.99
CA VAL A 203 -10.57 15.49 5.17
C VAL A 203 -11.23 14.77 6.35
N PRO A 204 -10.56 14.65 7.51
CA PRO A 204 -11.16 14.07 8.71
C PRO A 204 -12.51 14.74 9.03
N GLU A 205 -13.52 13.97 9.44
CA GLU A 205 -14.89 14.46 9.63
C GLU A 205 -14.96 15.68 10.55
N ASN A 206 -14.14 15.72 11.60
CA ASN A 206 -14.05 16.84 12.55
C ASN A 206 -13.48 18.14 11.96
N LYS A 207 -12.85 18.09 10.78
CA LYS A 207 -12.30 19.25 10.05
C LYS A 207 -13.09 19.58 8.78
N LEU A 208 -14.07 18.77 8.40
CA LEU A 208 -14.79 18.88 7.13
C LEU A 208 -15.47 20.24 6.94
N GLN A 209 -16.17 20.75 7.96
CA GLN A 209 -16.87 22.04 7.84
C GLN A 209 -15.90 23.20 7.62
N LEU A 210 -14.76 23.19 8.32
CA LEU A 210 -13.70 24.19 8.12
C LEU A 210 -13.14 24.12 6.69
N ALA A 211 -12.88 22.90 6.20
CA ALA A 211 -12.37 22.71 4.85
C ALA A 211 -13.38 23.12 3.77
N LYS A 212 -14.69 22.94 4.00
CA LYS A 212 -15.74 23.45 3.10
C LYS A 212 -15.75 24.98 3.04
N THR A 213 -15.68 25.65 4.19
CA THR A 213 -15.58 27.12 4.24
C THR A 213 -14.30 27.63 3.58
N ASP A 214 -13.16 26.96 3.79
CA ASP A 214 -11.91 27.28 3.09
C ASP A 214 -12.11 27.15 1.57
N ALA A 215 -12.70 26.03 1.12
CA ALA A 215 -12.97 25.77 -0.29
C ALA A 215 -13.79 26.89 -0.95
N GLU A 216 -14.76 27.51 -0.27
CA GLU A 216 -15.60 28.58 -0.83
C GLU A 216 -14.81 29.81 -1.28
N SER A 217 -13.68 30.10 -0.62
CA SER A 217 -12.83 31.25 -0.91
C SER A 217 -11.89 31.04 -2.12
N LEU A 218 -11.72 29.80 -2.57
CA LEU A 218 -10.75 29.44 -3.59
C LEU A 218 -11.29 29.63 -5.01
N LEU A 219 -10.38 29.85 -5.95
CA LEU A 219 -10.68 29.73 -7.38
C LEU A 219 -11.05 28.27 -7.71
N THR A 220 -11.91 28.10 -8.71
CA THR A 220 -12.48 26.80 -9.05
C THR A 220 -11.93 26.24 -10.36
N LEU A 221 -11.90 24.91 -10.44
CA LEU A 221 -11.71 24.15 -11.66
C LEU A 221 -12.87 23.17 -11.79
N GLU A 222 -13.67 23.31 -12.85
CA GLU A 222 -14.76 22.37 -13.16
C GLU A 222 -14.17 21.05 -13.65
N ILE A 223 -14.67 19.95 -13.11
CA ILE A 223 -14.24 18.60 -13.46
C ILE A 223 -15.41 17.79 -13.99
N ASN A 224 -15.12 16.83 -14.87
CA ASN A 224 -16.14 15.94 -15.42
C ASN A 224 -16.34 14.68 -14.55
N LYS A 225 -17.23 13.79 -14.98
CA LYS A 225 -17.57 12.56 -14.25
C LYS A 225 -16.39 11.57 -14.15
N VAL A 226 -15.56 11.46 -15.18
CA VAL A 226 -14.37 10.59 -15.18
C VAL A 226 -13.33 11.14 -14.21
N ASP A 227 -13.14 12.45 -14.18
CA ASP A 227 -12.28 13.11 -13.20
C ASP A 227 -12.79 12.87 -11.77
N MET A 228 -14.09 12.98 -11.54
CA MET A 228 -14.71 12.70 -10.23
C MET A 228 -14.52 11.24 -9.79
N GLN A 229 -14.52 10.28 -10.73
CA GLN A 229 -14.16 8.89 -10.45
C GLN A 229 -12.68 8.75 -10.05
N TRP A 230 -11.77 9.49 -10.70
CA TRP A 230 -10.38 9.54 -10.26
C TRP A 230 -10.18 10.23 -8.91
N VAL A 231 -10.96 11.27 -8.61
CA VAL A 231 -11.02 11.86 -7.26
C VAL A 231 -11.43 10.79 -6.25
N GLN A 232 -12.42 9.95 -6.54
CA GLN A 232 -12.81 8.83 -5.66
C GLN A 232 -11.69 7.80 -5.48
N VAL A 233 -11.03 7.40 -6.56
CA VAL A 233 -9.88 6.49 -6.52
C VAL A 233 -8.79 6.99 -5.57
N LEU A 234 -8.48 8.29 -5.66
CA LEU A 234 -7.50 8.95 -4.80
C LEU A 234 -8.01 9.08 -3.36
N ALA A 235 -9.25 9.54 -3.17
CA ALA A 235 -9.87 9.77 -1.86
C ALA A 235 -9.83 8.55 -0.97
N GLU A 236 -10.18 7.39 -1.52
CA GLU A 236 -10.28 6.11 -0.81
C GLU A 236 -8.92 5.40 -0.69
N GLY A 237 -7.84 5.96 -1.25
CA GLY A 237 -6.49 5.42 -1.08
C GLY A 237 -6.15 4.24 -2.00
N TRP A 238 -6.92 3.95 -3.06
CA TRP A 238 -6.55 2.92 -4.05
C TRP A 238 -5.20 3.17 -4.71
N ALA A 239 -4.83 4.45 -4.83
CA ALA A 239 -3.59 4.94 -5.41
C ALA A 239 -2.48 5.24 -4.38
N THR A 240 -2.64 4.76 -3.13
CA THR A 240 -1.62 4.87 -2.07
C THR A 240 -0.22 4.56 -2.60
N PRO A 241 0.82 5.38 -2.33
CA PRO A 241 0.85 6.48 -1.36
C PRO A 241 0.67 7.88 -1.97
N LEU A 242 0.09 8.03 -3.17
CA LEU A 242 -0.10 9.34 -3.79
C LEU A 242 -0.79 10.32 -2.83
N ASN A 243 -0.29 11.55 -2.78
CA ASN A 243 -0.88 12.65 -1.99
C ASN A 243 -2.01 13.37 -2.72
N GLY A 244 -2.24 13.05 -3.98
CA GLY A 244 -3.23 13.65 -4.85
C GLY A 244 -2.95 13.30 -6.31
N PHE A 245 -3.37 14.17 -7.23
CA PHE A 245 -3.03 13.98 -8.65
C PHE A 245 -1.53 14.10 -8.86
N MET A 246 -0.99 13.24 -9.73
CA MET A 246 0.46 13.13 -9.92
C MET A 246 1.08 14.47 -10.29
N ARG A 247 2.17 14.80 -9.60
CA ARG A 247 3.15 15.80 -10.03
C ARG A 247 3.94 15.29 -11.23
N GLU A 248 4.64 16.17 -11.93
CA GLU A 248 5.41 15.85 -13.14
C GLU A 248 6.42 14.72 -12.87
N ARG A 249 7.09 14.77 -11.71
CA ARG A 249 8.04 13.72 -11.30
C ARG A 249 7.38 12.35 -11.20
N GLU A 250 6.22 12.26 -10.57
CA GLU A 250 5.47 11.00 -10.39
C GLU A 250 4.91 10.52 -11.73
N TYR A 251 4.40 11.44 -12.56
CA TYR A 251 3.88 11.16 -13.90
C TYR A 251 4.96 10.57 -14.82
N LEU A 252 6.15 11.17 -14.84
CA LEU A 252 7.27 10.66 -15.63
C LEU A 252 7.73 9.30 -15.12
N GLN A 253 7.84 9.10 -13.80
CA GLN A 253 8.20 7.80 -13.24
C GLN A 253 7.16 6.72 -13.61
N CYS A 254 5.88 7.04 -13.49
CA CYS A 254 4.78 6.16 -13.88
C CYS A 254 4.87 5.77 -15.36
N LEU A 255 4.99 6.75 -16.28
CA LEU A 255 5.03 6.46 -17.72
C LEU A 255 6.26 5.69 -18.19
N HIS A 256 7.40 5.87 -17.53
CA HIS A 256 8.66 5.28 -17.98
C HIS A 256 9.04 3.99 -17.24
N PHE A 257 8.55 3.80 -16.01
CA PHE A 257 9.00 2.70 -15.14
C PHE A 257 7.85 1.90 -14.53
N ASP A 258 6.60 2.24 -14.81
CA ASP A 258 5.41 1.66 -14.19
C ASP A 258 5.40 1.74 -12.65
N CYS A 259 6.25 2.62 -12.08
CA CYS A 259 6.52 2.71 -10.65
C CYS A 259 6.72 4.14 -10.21
N LEU A 260 6.42 4.41 -8.94
CA LEU A 260 7.01 5.50 -8.18
C LEU A 260 8.26 4.99 -7.46
N LEU A 261 9.30 5.82 -7.38
CA LEU A 261 10.64 5.42 -6.91
C LEU A 261 11.09 6.18 -5.65
N ASP A 262 10.41 7.28 -5.31
CA ASP A 262 10.76 8.10 -4.16
C ASP A 262 10.36 7.41 -2.86
N GLY A 263 11.34 7.16 -1.98
CA GLY A 263 11.12 6.44 -0.72
C GLY A 263 10.97 4.91 -0.87
N GLY A 264 11.03 4.36 -2.09
CA GLY A 264 10.88 2.94 -2.34
C GLY A 264 10.23 2.66 -3.69
N VAL A 265 10.25 1.39 -4.12
CA VAL A 265 9.66 0.98 -5.40
C VAL A 265 8.18 0.63 -5.18
N ILE A 266 7.28 1.49 -5.68
CA ILE A 266 5.84 1.32 -5.63
C ILE A 266 5.29 1.14 -7.04
N ASN A 267 4.69 -0.02 -7.33
CA ASN A 267 3.93 -0.24 -8.57
C ASN A 267 2.79 0.78 -8.72
N LEU A 268 2.83 1.55 -9.81
CA LEU A 268 1.79 2.48 -10.22
C LEU A 268 1.95 2.78 -11.72
N SER A 269 1.28 1.98 -12.54
CA SER A 269 1.51 1.90 -14.00
C SER A 269 0.60 2.77 -14.86
N VAL A 270 -0.40 3.44 -14.26
CA VAL A 270 -1.34 4.30 -14.99
C VAL A 270 -1.24 5.73 -14.46
N PRO A 271 -1.15 6.75 -15.34
CA PRO A 271 -1.21 8.15 -14.94
C PRO A 271 -2.54 8.49 -14.25
N ILE A 272 -2.47 8.93 -13.01
CA ILE A 272 -3.60 9.47 -12.24
C ILE A 272 -3.44 10.98 -12.18
N VAL A 273 -3.99 11.66 -13.19
CA VAL A 273 -3.71 13.07 -13.47
C VAL A 273 -5.01 13.84 -13.68
N LEU A 274 -5.00 15.11 -13.31
CA LEU A 274 -6.05 16.07 -13.63
C LEU A 274 -5.60 16.92 -14.82
N THR A 275 -6.51 17.22 -15.76
CA THR A 275 -6.17 18.02 -16.94
C THR A 275 -6.72 19.43 -16.86
N ALA A 276 -6.05 20.39 -17.49
CA ALA A 276 -6.48 21.78 -17.60
C ALA A 276 -6.29 22.31 -19.04
N THR A 277 -7.19 23.20 -19.46
CA THR A 277 -7.04 23.96 -20.70
C THR A 277 -5.93 25.01 -20.57
N GLN A 278 -5.56 25.67 -21.66
CA GLN A 278 -4.61 26.78 -21.60
C GLN A 278 -5.19 27.93 -20.75
N GLU A 279 -6.47 28.21 -20.92
CA GLU A 279 -7.21 29.24 -20.22
C GLU A 279 -7.29 28.96 -18.71
N ASP A 280 -7.58 27.71 -18.33
CA ASP A 280 -7.58 27.30 -16.92
C ASP A 280 -6.19 27.40 -16.31
N LYS A 281 -5.15 26.99 -17.04
CA LYS A 281 -3.77 27.09 -16.58
C LYS A 281 -3.38 28.55 -16.33
N GLU A 282 -3.62 29.46 -17.27
CA GLU A 282 -3.33 30.89 -17.10
C GLU A 282 -4.09 31.52 -15.93
N ARG A 283 -5.32 31.07 -15.69
CA ARG A 283 -6.17 31.57 -14.60
C ARG A 283 -5.76 31.07 -13.22
N LEU A 284 -5.21 29.85 -13.13
CA LEU A 284 -4.99 29.14 -11.87
C LEU A 284 -3.50 29.03 -11.50
N ASP A 285 -2.58 29.25 -12.44
CA ASP A 285 -1.14 29.23 -12.18
C ASP A 285 -0.74 30.30 -11.15
N GLY A 286 0.15 29.93 -10.23
CA GLY A 286 0.54 30.75 -9.08
C GLY A 286 -0.42 30.73 -7.88
N CYS A 287 -1.60 30.12 -7.98
CA CYS A 287 -2.48 29.91 -6.82
C CYS A 287 -1.90 28.84 -5.88
N THR A 288 -2.02 29.03 -4.57
CA THR A 288 -1.58 28.03 -3.58
C THR A 288 -2.59 26.89 -3.38
N ALA A 289 -3.84 27.10 -3.78
CA ALA A 289 -4.90 26.09 -3.70
C ALA A 289 -6.03 26.36 -4.72
N ILE A 290 -6.67 25.30 -5.18
CA ILE A 290 -7.77 25.32 -6.16
C ILE A 290 -8.90 24.40 -5.64
N ALA A 291 -10.16 24.86 -5.70
CA ALA A 291 -11.31 24.00 -5.43
C ALA A 291 -11.76 23.26 -6.70
N LEU A 292 -11.93 21.94 -6.61
CA LEU A 292 -12.49 21.13 -7.70
C LEU A 292 -14.02 21.14 -7.60
N VAL A 293 -14.69 21.38 -8.71
CA VAL A 293 -16.16 21.49 -8.77
C VAL A 293 -16.74 20.43 -9.69
N TYR A 294 -17.68 19.64 -9.17
CA TYR A 294 -18.42 18.64 -9.93
C TYR A 294 -19.93 18.86 -9.71
N GLU A 295 -20.69 19.01 -10.80
CA GLU A 295 -22.12 19.30 -10.76
C GLU A 295 -22.45 20.51 -9.86
N GLY A 296 -21.64 21.58 -9.95
CA GLY A 296 -21.80 22.81 -9.18
C GLY A 296 -21.43 22.70 -7.68
N ARG A 297 -20.94 21.54 -7.22
CA ARG A 297 -20.50 21.31 -5.84
C ARG A 297 -18.98 21.31 -5.75
N ARG A 298 -18.42 22.02 -4.78
CA ARG A 298 -16.99 21.93 -4.44
C ARG A 298 -16.75 20.58 -3.75
N VAL A 299 -16.05 19.67 -4.40
CA VAL A 299 -15.87 18.28 -3.94
C VAL A 299 -14.50 18.03 -3.32
N ALA A 300 -13.49 18.82 -3.69
CA ALA A 300 -12.14 18.66 -3.18
C ALA A 300 -11.36 19.98 -3.29
N ILE A 301 -10.22 20.05 -2.62
CA ILE A 301 -9.24 21.12 -2.75
C ILE A 301 -7.90 20.50 -3.17
N LEU A 302 -7.31 21.02 -4.24
CA LEU A 302 -5.97 20.70 -4.69
C LEU A 302 -5.01 21.79 -4.19
N ARG A 303 -4.09 21.46 -3.29
CA ARG A 303 -3.09 22.37 -2.73
C ARG A 303 -1.74 22.23 -3.41
N ASN A 304 -0.99 23.33 -3.39
CA ASN A 304 0.33 23.44 -3.98
C ASN A 304 0.35 22.91 -5.43
N PRO A 305 -0.57 23.39 -6.29
CA PRO A 305 -0.69 22.88 -7.64
C PRO A 305 0.58 23.15 -8.44
N GLU A 306 0.97 22.19 -9.27
CA GLU A 306 1.97 22.40 -10.32
C GLU A 306 1.37 22.08 -11.69
N PHE A 307 1.65 22.94 -12.67
CA PHE A 307 1.17 22.78 -14.04
C PHE A 307 2.33 22.33 -14.95
N TYR A 308 2.13 21.24 -15.68
CA TYR A 308 3.12 20.69 -16.62
C TYR A 308 2.45 20.18 -17.91
N GLU A 309 3.23 19.97 -18.96
CA GLU A 309 2.70 19.67 -20.28
C GLU A 309 1.99 18.32 -20.35
N HIS A 310 0.78 18.30 -20.91
CA HIS A 310 0.09 17.08 -21.29
C HIS A 310 0.52 16.66 -22.69
N ARG A 311 1.66 15.96 -22.80
CA ARG A 311 2.15 15.42 -24.08
C ARG A 311 1.32 14.21 -24.51
N LYS A 312 0.09 14.46 -24.96
CA LYS A 312 -0.97 13.46 -25.20
C LYS A 312 -0.52 12.30 -26.09
N GLU A 313 0.13 12.58 -27.21
CA GLU A 313 0.59 11.52 -28.12
C GLU A 313 1.61 10.60 -27.44
N GLU A 314 2.60 11.17 -26.75
CA GLU A 314 3.60 10.42 -25.99
C GLU A 314 2.96 9.62 -24.86
N ARG A 315 2.08 10.25 -24.07
CA ARG A 315 1.31 9.59 -23.01
C ARG A 315 0.57 8.38 -23.57
N CYS A 316 -0.20 8.59 -24.64
CA CYS A 316 -1.01 7.54 -25.25
C CYS A 316 -0.15 6.39 -25.76
N ALA A 317 0.93 6.71 -26.48
CA ALA A 317 1.87 5.73 -26.99
C ALA A 317 2.48 4.87 -25.87
N ARG A 318 2.90 5.48 -24.76
CA ARG A 318 3.52 4.76 -23.63
C ARG A 318 2.50 3.95 -22.83
N GLN A 319 1.34 4.53 -22.53
CA GLN A 319 0.34 3.90 -21.67
C GLN A 319 -0.44 2.78 -22.37
N TRP A 320 -0.73 2.91 -23.67
CA TRP A 320 -1.53 1.92 -24.42
C TRP A 320 -0.73 1.15 -25.47
N GLY A 321 0.52 1.52 -25.77
CA GLY A 321 1.26 0.94 -26.89
C GLY A 321 0.67 1.28 -28.28
N THR A 322 -0.23 2.27 -28.34
CA THR A 322 -0.87 2.77 -29.57
C THR A 322 -1.32 4.21 -29.36
N THR A 323 -1.48 4.96 -30.46
CA THR A 323 -2.05 6.32 -30.47
C THR A 323 -3.36 6.38 -31.28
N CYS A 324 -3.98 5.22 -31.53
CA CYS A 324 -5.24 5.12 -32.27
C CYS A 324 -6.33 5.98 -31.64
N LYS A 325 -6.80 7.01 -32.36
CA LYS A 325 -7.78 7.99 -31.88
C LYS A 325 -9.17 7.38 -31.67
N GLU A 326 -9.47 6.27 -32.33
CA GLU A 326 -10.73 5.54 -32.17
C GLU A 326 -10.73 4.62 -30.93
N HIS A 327 -9.60 4.48 -30.24
CA HIS A 327 -9.60 3.82 -28.94
C HIS A 327 -10.37 4.71 -27.95
N PRO A 328 -11.40 4.19 -27.27
CA PRO A 328 -12.41 5.03 -26.63
C PRO A 328 -11.86 5.85 -25.44
N TYR A 329 -10.88 5.34 -24.70
CA TYR A 329 -10.21 6.14 -23.65
C TYR A 329 -9.21 7.16 -24.22
N ILE A 330 -8.36 6.77 -25.18
CA ILE A 330 -7.47 7.69 -25.91
C ILE A 330 -8.27 8.84 -26.51
N LYS A 331 -9.45 8.59 -27.10
CA LYS A 331 -10.33 9.64 -27.61
C LYS A 331 -10.60 10.73 -26.56
N MET A 332 -11.01 10.34 -25.35
CA MET A 332 -11.21 11.28 -24.24
C MET A 332 -9.92 12.03 -23.88
N VAL A 333 -8.77 11.34 -23.83
CA VAL A 333 -7.46 11.97 -23.55
C VAL A 333 -7.10 13.01 -24.62
N MET A 334 -7.40 12.75 -25.89
CA MET A 334 -7.12 13.67 -26.98
C MET A 334 -8.00 14.93 -26.91
N GLU A 335 -9.23 14.79 -26.44
CA GLU A 335 -10.22 15.88 -26.25
C GLU A 335 -9.96 16.73 -25.00
N GLN A 336 -9.16 16.27 -24.04
CA GLN A 336 -8.80 16.99 -22.82
C GLN A 336 -7.91 18.23 -23.07
N GLY A 337 -7.59 19.00 -22.03
CA GLY A 337 -6.66 20.12 -22.12
C GLY A 337 -5.19 19.72 -22.34
N ASN A 338 -4.35 20.69 -22.70
CA ASN A 338 -2.92 20.48 -22.98
C ASN A 338 -2.01 20.60 -21.74
N TRP A 339 -2.59 20.82 -20.57
CA TRP A 339 -1.89 20.86 -19.29
C TRP A 339 -2.37 19.77 -18.35
N LEU A 340 -1.46 19.28 -17.54
CA LEU A 340 -1.75 18.46 -16.36
C LEU A 340 -1.54 19.30 -15.10
N VAL A 341 -2.29 18.99 -14.05
CA VAL A 341 -2.22 19.66 -12.75
C VAL A 341 -2.00 18.61 -11.66
N GLY A 342 -0.82 18.62 -11.07
CA GLY A 342 -0.47 17.80 -9.91
C GLY A 342 -0.59 18.59 -8.61
N GLY A 343 -0.78 17.92 -7.48
CA GLY A 343 -0.89 18.62 -6.19
C GLY A 343 -1.37 17.73 -5.05
N ASP A 344 -1.44 18.31 -3.85
CA ASP A 344 -1.89 17.62 -2.64
C ASP A 344 -3.42 17.71 -2.57
N LEU A 345 -4.12 16.59 -2.75
CA LEU A 345 -5.56 16.54 -2.81
C LEU A 345 -6.16 16.34 -1.43
N GLN A 346 -7.15 17.17 -1.08
CA GLN A 346 -8.01 17.01 0.09
C GLN A 346 -9.45 16.90 -0.37
N VAL A 347 -10.03 15.72 -0.25
CA VAL A 347 -11.41 15.45 -0.67
C VAL A 347 -12.35 15.79 0.48
N LEU A 348 -13.41 16.53 0.18
CA LEU A 348 -14.34 17.05 1.18
C LEU A 348 -15.34 15.97 1.60
N ASP A 349 -16.52 15.98 0.99
CA ASP A 349 -17.56 14.99 1.28
C ASP A 349 -17.16 13.60 0.79
N ARG A 350 -17.52 12.57 1.55
CA ARG A 350 -17.45 11.19 1.08
C ARG A 350 -18.27 11.02 -0.20
N ILE A 351 -17.70 10.33 -1.17
CA ILE A 351 -18.26 10.24 -2.51
C ILE A 351 -19.32 9.15 -2.56
N TYR A 352 -20.55 9.56 -2.88
CA TYR A 352 -21.70 8.69 -3.12
C TYR A 352 -22.31 9.03 -4.48
N TRP A 353 -22.66 8.00 -5.26
CA TRP A 353 -23.22 8.18 -6.60
C TRP A 353 -24.75 8.22 -6.61
N ASN A 354 -25.39 7.79 -5.52
CA ASN A 354 -26.84 7.76 -5.33
C ASN A 354 -27.57 7.03 -6.48
N ASP A 355 -26.94 5.98 -7.01
CA ASP A 355 -27.45 5.17 -8.13
C ASP A 355 -28.03 3.82 -7.68
N GLY A 356 -28.18 3.63 -6.36
CA GLY A 356 -28.65 2.38 -5.75
C GLY A 356 -27.58 1.29 -5.62
N LEU A 357 -26.30 1.61 -5.86
CA LEU A 357 -25.17 0.67 -5.77
C LEU A 357 -24.10 1.10 -4.76
N ASP A 358 -24.27 2.20 -4.05
CA ASP A 358 -23.25 2.72 -3.11
C ASP A 358 -22.92 1.74 -1.97
N GLN A 359 -23.86 0.87 -1.58
CA GLN A 359 -23.63 -0.19 -0.62
C GLN A 359 -22.56 -1.21 -1.06
N TYR A 360 -22.23 -1.25 -2.36
CA TYR A 360 -21.16 -2.09 -2.89
C TYR A 360 -19.85 -1.32 -3.09
N ARG A 361 -19.83 0.01 -2.95
CA ARG A 361 -18.63 0.85 -3.13
C ARG A 361 -17.84 0.95 -1.83
N LEU A 362 -17.27 -0.18 -1.43
CA LEU A 362 -16.45 -0.31 -0.24
C LEU A 362 -15.04 0.24 -0.49
N THR A 363 -14.55 1.08 0.43
CA THR A 363 -13.15 1.54 0.37
C THR A 363 -12.18 0.39 0.65
N PRO A 364 -10.87 0.51 0.32
CA PRO A 364 -9.85 -0.45 0.73
C PRO A 364 -9.84 -0.70 2.24
N ALA A 365 -10.06 0.33 3.07
CA ALA A 365 -10.16 0.18 4.52
C ALA A 365 -11.39 -0.64 4.93
N GLU A 366 -12.56 -0.37 4.35
CA GLU A 366 -13.80 -1.12 4.59
C GLU A 366 -13.68 -2.58 4.12
N LEU A 367 -13.02 -2.84 2.99
CA LEU A 367 -12.74 -4.19 2.51
C LEU A 367 -11.84 -4.97 3.47
N ARG A 368 -10.73 -4.36 3.92
CA ARG A 368 -9.83 -4.97 4.92
C ARG A 368 -10.58 -5.30 6.21
N GLN A 369 -11.41 -4.37 6.69
CA GLN A 369 -12.25 -4.59 7.85
C GLN A 369 -13.25 -5.73 7.62
N LYS A 370 -13.87 -5.80 6.43
CA LYS A 370 -14.79 -6.88 6.07
C LYS A 370 -14.11 -8.24 6.06
N PHE A 371 -12.90 -8.34 5.51
CA PHE A 371 -12.13 -9.60 5.51
C PHE A 371 -11.75 -10.04 6.93
N LYS A 372 -11.40 -9.09 7.80
CA LYS A 372 -11.14 -9.35 9.22
C LYS A 372 -12.38 -9.85 9.95
N GLU A 373 -13.55 -9.25 9.71
CA GLU A 373 -14.83 -9.70 10.27
C GLU A 373 -15.23 -11.11 9.81
N MET A 374 -14.84 -11.49 8.59
CA MET A 374 -15.03 -12.83 8.06
C MET A 374 -13.96 -13.83 8.55
N ASP A 375 -13.02 -13.38 9.37
CA ASP A 375 -11.86 -14.16 9.85
C ASP A 375 -11.07 -14.79 8.69
N ALA A 376 -11.01 -14.10 7.54
CA ALA A 376 -10.37 -14.60 6.33
C ALA A 376 -8.86 -14.78 6.58
N ASP A 377 -8.33 -15.96 6.25
CA ASP A 377 -6.90 -16.25 6.32
C ASP A 377 -6.21 -16.18 4.94
N ALA A 378 -6.99 -16.06 3.88
CA ALA A 378 -6.56 -15.67 2.54
C ALA A 378 -7.67 -14.92 1.81
N VAL A 379 -7.30 -13.88 1.06
CA VAL A 379 -8.20 -13.16 0.16
C VAL A 379 -7.67 -13.29 -1.27
N PHE A 380 -8.51 -13.74 -2.18
CA PHE A 380 -8.19 -13.83 -3.60
C PHE A 380 -9.14 -12.96 -4.42
N ALA A 381 -8.58 -12.13 -5.29
CA ALA A 381 -9.34 -11.14 -6.03
C ALA A 381 -9.57 -11.54 -7.49
N PHE A 382 -10.78 -11.27 -7.98
CA PHE A 382 -11.15 -11.39 -9.38
C PHE A 382 -11.64 -10.04 -9.91
N GLN A 383 -10.81 -9.39 -10.73
CA GLN A 383 -11.18 -8.18 -11.47
C GLN A 383 -12.05 -8.56 -12.67
N LEU A 384 -13.11 -7.79 -12.89
CA LEU A 384 -13.98 -7.97 -14.05
C LEU A 384 -14.67 -6.67 -14.47
N ARG A 385 -14.94 -6.58 -15.78
CA ARG A 385 -15.80 -5.56 -16.38
C ARG A 385 -16.98 -6.17 -17.16
N ASN A 386 -16.99 -7.50 -17.30
CA ASN A 386 -17.95 -8.26 -18.09
C ASN A 386 -18.88 -9.07 -17.18
N PRO A 387 -20.05 -9.52 -17.67
CA PRO A 387 -20.85 -10.53 -17.00
C PRO A 387 -20.05 -11.80 -16.65
N VAL A 388 -20.38 -12.43 -15.52
CA VAL A 388 -19.73 -13.67 -15.07
C VAL A 388 -20.38 -14.86 -15.77
N HIS A 389 -19.62 -15.54 -16.64
CA HIS A 389 -19.97 -16.87 -17.14
C HIS A 389 -19.19 -17.95 -16.37
N ASN A 390 -19.54 -19.22 -16.57
CA ASN A 390 -18.97 -20.33 -15.79
C ASN A 390 -17.47 -20.57 -16.08
N GLY A 391 -16.92 -19.93 -17.12
CA GLY A 391 -15.47 -19.90 -17.35
C GLY A 391 -14.79 -19.09 -16.25
N HIS A 392 -15.25 -17.86 -16.00
CA HIS A 392 -14.77 -17.07 -14.87
C HIS A 392 -15.02 -17.79 -13.54
N ALA A 393 -16.19 -18.42 -13.37
CA ALA A 393 -16.49 -19.20 -12.17
C ALA A 393 -15.50 -20.34 -11.95
N LEU A 394 -15.12 -21.07 -13.01
CA LEU A 394 -14.12 -22.13 -12.94
C LEU A 394 -12.79 -21.61 -12.39
N LEU A 395 -12.30 -20.47 -12.88
CA LEU A 395 -11.05 -19.87 -12.37
C LEU A 395 -11.16 -19.53 -10.87
N MET A 396 -12.29 -18.95 -10.45
CA MET A 396 -12.52 -18.57 -9.06
C MET A 396 -12.66 -19.80 -8.14
N GLN A 397 -13.40 -20.80 -8.56
CA GLN A 397 -13.60 -22.06 -7.83
C GLN A 397 -12.30 -22.87 -7.71
N ASP A 398 -11.53 -22.95 -8.79
CA ASP A 398 -10.26 -23.67 -8.79
C ASP A 398 -9.21 -22.96 -7.94
N THR A 399 -9.16 -21.62 -7.96
CA THR A 399 -8.32 -20.84 -7.03
C THR A 399 -8.71 -21.14 -5.58
N HIS A 400 -10.00 -21.09 -5.25
CA HIS A 400 -10.49 -21.41 -3.91
C HIS A 400 -10.04 -22.81 -3.47
N LYS A 401 -10.19 -23.81 -4.36
CA LYS A 401 -9.74 -25.19 -4.11
C LYS A 401 -8.23 -25.28 -3.87
N GLN A 402 -7.42 -24.64 -4.71
CA GLN A 402 -5.96 -24.63 -4.55
C GLN A 402 -5.53 -24.00 -3.22
N LEU A 403 -6.24 -22.96 -2.75
CA LEU A 403 -5.95 -22.35 -1.46
C LEU A 403 -6.30 -23.30 -0.29
N LEU A 404 -7.42 -24.02 -0.38
CA LEU A 404 -7.75 -25.05 0.61
C LEU A 404 -6.68 -26.16 0.64
N GLU A 405 -6.21 -26.61 -0.53
CA GLU A 405 -5.13 -27.61 -0.65
C GLU A 405 -3.80 -27.12 -0.08
N ARG A 406 -3.55 -25.81 -0.12
CA ARG A 406 -2.37 -25.17 0.50
C ARG A 406 -2.50 -24.97 2.01
N GLY A 407 -3.64 -25.30 2.61
CA GLY A 407 -3.87 -25.27 4.04
C GLY A 407 -4.58 -24.01 4.58
N TYR A 408 -4.99 -23.08 3.70
CA TYR A 408 -5.92 -22.02 4.09
C TYR A 408 -7.27 -22.62 4.43
N ARG A 409 -7.91 -22.11 5.48
CA ARG A 409 -9.15 -22.65 6.05
C ARG A 409 -10.37 -21.82 5.68
N ARG A 410 -10.20 -20.53 5.48
CA ARG A 410 -11.28 -19.58 5.16
C ARG A 410 -10.87 -18.63 4.02
N PRO A 411 -10.52 -19.16 2.83
CA PRO A 411 -10.24 -18.32 1.68
C PRO A 411 -11.50 -17.58 1.21
N VAL A 412 -11.43 -16.26 1.14
CA VAL A 412 -12.53 -15.38 0.72
C VAL A 412 -12.28 -14.83 -0.68
N LEU A 413 -13.28 -14.96 -1.56
CA LEU A 413 -13.29 -14.35 -2.88
C LEU A 413 -13.68 -12.88 -2.77
N LEU A 414 -12.86 -11.99 -3.31
CA LEU A 414 -13.23 -10.63 -3.64
C LEU A 414 -13.65 -10.58 -5.12
N LEU A 415 -14.96 -10.70 -5.38
CA LEU A 415 -15.55 -10.52 -6.71
C LEU A 415 -15.72 -9.03 -6.96
N HIS A 416 -14.90 -8.45 -7.83
CA HIS A 416 -14.62 -7.02 -7.78
C HIS A 416 -14.91 -6.29 -9.10
N PRO A 417 -16.17 -6.19 -9.54
CA PRO A 417 -16.52 -5.51 -10.77
C PRO A 417 -16.04 -4.05 -10.77
N LEU A 418 -15.47 -3.61 -11.88
CA LEU A 418 -15.15 -2.20 -12.11
C LEU A 418 -16.42 -1.40 -12.38
N GLY A 419 -16.57 -0.26 -11.70
CA GLY A 419 -17.75 0.61 -11.77
C GLY A 419 -17.49 2.06 -12.14
N GLY A 420 -16.25 2.45 -12.43
CA GLY A 420 -15.99 3.71 -13.13
C GLY A 420 -16.43 3.66 -14.59
N TRP A 421 -15.99 4.63 -15.38
CA TRP A 421 -16.28 4.70 -16.82
C TRP A 421 -15.89 3.41 -17.55
N THR A 422 -16.76 2.96 -18.45
CA THR A 422 -16.53 1.87 -19.39
C THR A 422 -16.99 2.31 -20.78
N LYS A 423 -16.43 1.71 -21.83
CA LYS A 423 -16.83 2.00 -23.21
C LYS A 423 -18.29 1.60 -23.49
N GLU A 424 -18.88 2.20 -24.53
CA GLU A 424 -20.32 2.13 -24.80
C GLU A 424 -20.89 0.72 -25.05
N ASP A 425 -20.11 -0.20 -25.64
CA ASP A 425 -20.59 -1.55 -25.95
C ASP A 425 -20.43 -2.57 -24.79
N ASP A 426 -19.87 -2.13 -23.65
CA ASP A 426 -19.83 -2.93 -22.42
C ASP A 426 -21.20 -2.92 -21.73
N VAL A 427 -21.50 -3.99 -20.98
CA VAL A 427 -22.75 -4.08 -20.22
C VAL A 427 -22.70 -3.07 -19.07
N PRO A 428 -23.71 -2.17 -18.91
CA PRO A 428 -23.72 -1.19 -17.85
C PRO A 428 -23.61 -1.82 -16.45
N LEU A 429 -22.99 -1.09 -15.52
CA LEU A 429 -22.68 -1.56 -14.17
C LEU A 429 -23.90 -2.14 -13.45
N MET A 430 -25.05 -1.45 -13.46
CA MET A 430 -26.29 -1.91 -12.82
C MET A 430 -26.72 -3.30 -13.30
N TRP A 431 -26.62 -3.56 -14.61
CA TRP A 431 -26.97 -4.86 -15.19
C TRP A 431 -25.96 -5.94 -14.84
N ARG A 432 -24.66 -5.58 -14.77
CA ARG A 432 -23.62 -6.50 -14.28
C ARG A 432 -23.84 -6.89 -12.82
N MET A 433 -24.13 -5.93 -11.96
CA MET A 433 -24.40 -6.19 -10.53
C MET A 433 -25.62 -7.11 -10.34
N LYS A 434 -26.72 -6.86 -11.05
CA LYS A 434 -27.88 -7.78 -11.07
C LYS A 434 -27.49 -9.18 -11.55
N GLN A 435 -26.67 -9.26 -12.60
CA GLN A 435 -26.22 -10.54 -13.15
C GLN A 435 -25.33 -11.29 -12.16
N HIS A 436 -24.42 -10.61 -11.47
CA HIS A 436 -23.56 -11.20 -10.45
C HIS A 436 -24.35 -11.68 -9.22
N ALA A 437 -25.36 -10.92 -8.80
CA ALA A 437 -26.28 -11.35 -7.75
C ALA A 437 -27.01 -12.65 -8.14
N ALA A 438 -27.45 -12.77 -9.39
CA ALA A 438 -28.08 -14.00 -9.89
C ALA A 438 -27.10 -15.19 -9.91
N VAL A 439 -25.82 -14.97 -10.24
CA VAL A 439 -24.78 -16.02 -10.18
C VAL A 439 -24.59 -16.54 -8.75
N LEU A 440 -24.61 -15.65 -7.76
CA LEU A 440 -24.53 -16.03 -6.34
C LEU A 440 -25.79 -16.71 -5.83
N GLU A 441 -26.97 -16.24 -6.26
CA GLU A 441 -28.26 -16.83 -5.90
C GLU A 441 -28.40 -18.27 -6.39
N GLU A 442 -27.81 -18.59 -7.54
CA GLU A 442 -27.77 -19.96 -8.08
C GLU A 442 -26.65 -20.83 -7.50
N GLY A 443 -25.87 -20.31 -6.54
CA GLY A 443 -24.81 -21.06 -5.86
C GLY A 443 -23.62 -21.43 -6.76
N ILE A 444 -23.48 -20.79 -7.93
CA ILE A 444 -22.29 -20.95 -8.78
C ILE A 444 -21.06 -20.43 -8.06
N LEU A 445 -21.21 -19.32 -7.33
CA LEU A 445 -20.24 -18.84 -6.35
C LEU A 445 -20.91 -18.88 -4.98
N ASN A 446 -20.17 -19.25 -3.94
CA ASN A 446 -20.71 -19.31 -2.59
C ASN A 446 -20.81 -17.88 -1.98
N PRO A 447 -22.01 -17.38 -1.65
CA PRO A 447 -22.17 -16.05 -1.06
C PRO A 447 -21.56 -15.90 0.34
N GLU A 448 -21.42 -16.98 1.11
CA GLU A 448 -20.84 -16.93 2.47
C GLU A 448 -19.33 -16.67 2.44
N THR A 449 -18.66 -17.06 1.36
CA THR A 449 -17.22 -16.90 1.16
C THR A 449 -16.89 -15.91 0.03
N THR A 450 -17.85 -15.09 -0.38
CA THR A 450 -17.67 -14.09 -1.44
C THR A 450 -18.08 -12.69 -0.98
N VAL A 451 -17.15 -11.75 -1.07
CA VAL A 451 -17.43 -10.31 -0.98
C VAL A 451 -17.61 -9.76 -2.38
N VAL A 452 -18.77 -9.16 -2.65
CA VAL A 452 -19.01 -8.40 -3.88
C VAL A 452 -18.84 -6.92 -3.58
N ALA A 453 -17.91 -6.26 -4.28
CA ALA A 453 -17.67 -4.83 -4.15
C ALA A 453 -17.39 -4.20 -5.51
N ILE A 454 -17.61 -2.89 -5.64
CA ILE A 454 -17.41 -2.14 -6.87
C ILE A 454 -16.11 -1.36 -6.76
N PHE A 455 -15.19 -1.61 -7.70
CA PHE A 455 -13.95 -0.86 -7.82
C PHE A 455 -14.20 0.45 -8.59
N PRO A 456 -13.93 1.64 -8.02
CA PRO A 456 -14.41 2.91 -8.57
C PRO A 456 -13.61 3.43 -9.77
N SER A 457 -12.46 2.83 -10.09
CA SER A 457 -11.62 3.27 -11.21
C SER A 457 -12.37 3.28 -12.53
N PRO A 458 -12.15 4.29 -13.39
CA PRO A 458 -12.40 4.18 -14.82
C PRO A 458 -11.68 2.95 -15.41
N MET A 459 -12.16 2.43 -16.54
CA MET A 459 -11.50 1.38 -17.32
C MET A 459 -10.76 2.01 -18.50
N MET A 460 -9.45 1.83 -18.59
CA MET A 460 -8.60 2.41 -19.64
C MET A 460 -8.48 1.51 -20.88
N TYR A 461 -8.72 0.21 -20.76
CA TYR A 461 -8.45 -0.78 -21.82
C TYR A 461 -6.97 -0.80 -22.26
N ALA A 462 -6.07 -0.62 -21.27
CA ALA A 462 -4.61 -0.52 -21.45
C ALA A 462 -3.85 -1.84 -21.21
N GLY A 463 -4.55 -2.99 -21.26
CA GLY A 463 -3.92 -4.31 -21.33
C GLY A 463 -2.89 -4.58 -20.22
N PRO A 464 -1.65 -5.02 -20.58
CA PRO A 464 -0.59 -5.31 -19.60
C PRO A 464 -0.19 -4.13 -18.69
N THR A 465 -0.36 -2.89 -19.15
CA THR A 465 -0.10 -1.70 -18.32
C THR A 465 -1.20 -1.55 -17.27
N GLU A 466 -2.46 -1.66 -17.67
CA GLU A 466 -3.60 -1.48 -16.75
C GLU A 466 -3.81 -2.66 -15.80
N VAL A 467 -3.46 -3.89 -16.20
CA VAL A 467 -3.64 -5.03 -15.30
C VAL A 467 -2.73 -4.93 -14.06
N GLN A 468 -1.57 -4.26 -14.16
CA GLN A 468 -0.76 -3.91 -12.99
C GLN A 468 -1.53 -2.98 -12.04
N TRP A 469 -2.18 -1.93 -12.56
CA TRP A 469 -3.07 -1.06 -11.79
C TRP A 469 -4.24 -1.82 -11.14
N HIS A 470 -4.86 -2.73 -11.87
CA HIS A 470 -5.90 -3.59 -11.32
C HIS A 470 -5.37 -4.45 -10.16
N CYS A 471 -4.21 -5.06 -10.34
CA CYS A 471 -3.58 -5.95 -9.36
C CYS A 471 -3.17 -5.19 -8.10
N ARG A 472 -2.38 -4.12 -8.24
CA ARG A 472 -1.89 -3.31 -7.12
C ARG A 472 -3.03 -2.71 -6.29
N SER A 473 -4.14 -2.33 -6.93
CA SER A 473 -5.30 -1.78 -6.22
C SER A 473 -5.93 -2.80 -5.28
N ARG A 474 -5.92 -4.08 -5.64
CA ARG A 474 -6.45 -5.15 -4.77
C ARG A 474 -5.43 -5.58 -3.73
N MET A 475 -4.14 -5.50 -4.02
CA MET A 475 -3.08 -5.59 -3.00
C MET A 475 -3.33 -4.58 -1.87
N VAL A 476 -3.58 -3.32 -2.23
CA VAL A 476 -3.88 -2.24 -1.29
C VAL A 476 -5.16 -2.51 -0.50
N ALA A 477 -6.17 -3.13 -1.12
CA ALA A 477 -7.38 -3.57 -0.43
C ALA A 477 -7.23 -4.87 0.39
N GLY A 478 -6.03 -5.48 0.44
CA GLY A 478 -5.75 -6.64 1.29
C GLY A 478 -5.84 -8.01 0.60
N ALA A 479 -5.90 -8.07 -0.73
CA ALA A 479 -5.81 -9.34 -1.45
C ALA A 479 -4.40 -9.94 -1.35
N ASN A 480 -4.33 -11.24 -1.04
CA ASN A 480 -3.09 -12.03 -1.03
C ASN A 480 -2.86 -12.73 -2.37
N PHE A 481 -3.92 -12.96 -3.14
CA PHE A 481 -3.86 -13.63 -4.44
C PHE A 481 -4.61 -12.81 -5.49
N TYR A 482 -4.05 -12.72 -6.69
CA TYR A 482 -4.68 -12.04 -7.80
C TYR A 482 -4.86 -12.99 -8.99
N ILE A 483 -6.11 -13.27 -9.34
CA ILE A 483 -6.44 -14.12 -10.47
C ILE A 483 -6.27 -13.31 -11.77
N VAL A 484 -5.50 -13.86 -12.72
CA VAL A 484 -5.34 -13.27 -14.04
C VAL A 484 -5.55 -14.30 -15.14
N GLY A 485 -6.43 -13.97 -16.09
CA GLY A 485 -6.72 -14.79 -17.26
C GLY A 485 -6.03 -14.29 -18.54
N ARG A 486 -6.57 -14.71 -19.69
CA ARG A 486 -6.15 -14.27 -21.03
C ARG A 486 -6.59 -12.83 -21.32
N ASP A 487 -5.72 -12.07 -21.97
CA ASP A 487 -5.95 -10.70 -22.46
C ASP A 487 -6.61 -9.77 -21.40
N PRO A 488 -6.06 -9.72 -20.17
CA PRO A 488 -6.67 -8.91 -19.12
C PRO A 488 -6.57 -7.43 -19.50
N ALA A 489 -7.67 -6.71 -19.29
CA ALA A 489 -7.80 -5.31 -19.69
C ALA A 489 -7.58 -5.02 -21.19
N GLY A 490 -7.58 -6.05 -22.04
CA GLY A 490 -7.49 -5.87 -23.48
C GLY A 490 -8.83 -5.59 -24.15
N MET A 491 -8.74 -5.12 -25.39
CA MET A 491 -9.81 -5.00 -26.35
C MET A 491 -9.27 -5.16 -27.78
N PRO A 492 -10.11 -5.41 -28.79
CA PRO A 492 -9.68 -5.35 -30.17
C PRO A 492 -9.22 -3.94 -30.56
N HIS A 493 -8.16 -3.85 -31.35
CA HIS A 493 -7.70 -2.62 -31.99
C HIS A 493 -8.82 -2.05 -32.88
N PRO A 494 -9.25 -0.79 -32.68
CA PRO A 494 -10.39 -0.22 -33.40
C PRO A 494 -10.27 -0.30 -34.94
N ASP A 495 -9.11 0.04 -35.50
CA ASP A 495 -8.93 0.06 -36.95
C ASP A 495 -8.76 -1.33 -37.60
N THR A 496 -8.17 -2.31 -36.89
CA THR A 496 -7.78 -3.59 -37.51
C THR A 496 -8.63 -4.78 -37.06
N GLY A 497 -9.38 -4.64 -35.96
CA GLY A 497 -10.16 -5.70 -35.34
C GLY A 497 -9.36 -6.83 -34.68
N LYS A 498 -8.01 -6.80 -34.74
CA LYS A 498 -7.14 -7.75 -34.04
C LYS A 498 -7.05 -7.41 -32.55
N ASP A 499 -6.73 -8.37 -31.70
CA ASP A 499 -6.45 -8.10 -30.28
C ASP A 499 -5.35 -7.01 -30.17
N LEU A 500 -5.59 -5.96 -29.38
CA LEU A 500 -4.66 -4.83 -29.24
C LEU A 500 -3.35 -5.24 -28.55
N TYR A 501 -3.44 -6.25 -27.68
CA TYR A 501 -2.32 -6.79 -26.94
C TYR A 501 -2.17 -8.28 -27.23
N GLU A 502 -0.94 -8.79 -27.07
CA GLU A 502 -0.74 -10.22 -27.08
C GLU A 502 -1.40 -10.82 -25.82
N PRO A 503 -2.26 -11.86 -25.97
CA PRO A 503 -3.14 -12.29 -24.88
C PRO A 503 -2.46 -12.86 -23.63
N THR A 504 -1.18 -13.23 -23.69
CA THR A 504 -0.40 -13.74 -22.55
C THR A 504 0.42 -12.65 -21.86
N HIS A 505 0.60 -11.48 -22.48
CA HIS A 505 1.45 -10.42 -21.95
C HIS A 505 0.99 -9.92 -20.58
N GLY A 506 -0.32 -9.80 -20.33
CA GLY A 506 -0.82 -9.32 -19.05
C GLY A 506 -0.37 -10.19 -17.87
N ALA A 507 -0.48 -11.52 -17.99
CA ALA A 507 -0.03 -12.44 -16.95
C ALA A 507 1.51 -12.43 -16.81
N LYS A 508 2.24 -12.46 -17.93
CA LYS A 508 3.72 -12.43 -17.93
C LYS A 508 4.26 -11.17 -17.26
N VAL A 509 3.73 -9.99 -17.61
CA VAL A 509 4.12 -8.71 -17.03
C VAL A 509 3.86 -8.71 -15.52
N LEU A 510 2.66 -9.10 -15.08
CA LEU A 510 2.35 -9.14 -13.64
C LEU A 510 3.31 -10.00 -12.82
N THR A 511 3.71 -11.16 -13.33
CA THR A 511 4.60 -12.08 -12.59
C THR A 511 6.01 -11.53 -12.37
N MET A 512 6.42 -10.50 -13.12
CA MET A 512 7.73 -9.86 -13.01
C MET A 512 7.65 -8.37 -12.65
N ALA A 513 6.45 -7.84 -12.43
CA ALA A 513 6.26 -6.42 -12.20
C ALA A 513 6.82 -6.01 -10.83
N PRO A 514 7.68 -4.97 -10.76
CA PRO A 514 8.20 -4.47 -9.50
C PRO A 514 7.09 -3.91 -8.60
N GLY A 515 7.30 -3.98 -7.28
CA GLY A 515 6.36 -3.46 -6.26
C GLY A 515 5.22 -4.41 -5.87
N LEU A 516 4.94 -5.48 -6.60
CA LEU A 516 3.85 -6.42 -6.31
C LEU A 516 4.24 -7.58 -5.38
N ARG A 517 5.01 -7.32 -4.32
CA ARG A 517 5.59 -8.38 -3.46
C ARG A 517 4.63 -8.97 -2.43
N ALA A 518 3.55 -8.26 -2.09
CA ALA A 518 2.64 -8.65 -1.01
C ALA A 518 1.47 -9.53 -1.48
N LEU A 519 1.45 -9.93 -2.76
CA LEU A 519 0.47 -10.87 -3.31
C LEU A 519 1.13 -11.86 -4.27
N GLU A 520 0.47 -12.99 -4.48
CA GLU A 520 0.83 -14.00 -5.46
C GLU A 520 -0.10 -13.90 -6.69
N ILE A 521 0.50 -13.94 -7.87
CA ILE A 521 -0.25 -13.97 -9.13
C ILE A 521 -0.70 -15.41 -9.40
N VAL A 522 -2.00 -15.60 -9.65
CA VAL A 522 -2.58 -16.90 -10.01
C VAL A 522 -2.97 -16.85 -11.50
N PRO A 523 -2.06 -17.21 -12.41
CA PRO A 523 -2.33 -17.19 -13.84
C PRO A 523 -3.15 -18.42 -14.24
N PHE A 524 -4.16 -18.20 -15.10
CA PHE A 524 -4.96 -19.29 -15.63
C PHE A 524 -4.84 -19.46 -17.14
N ARG A 525 -4.98 -20.72 -17.55
CA ARG A 525 -5.19 -21.09 -18.95
C ARG A 525 -6.57 -20.65 -19.40
N VAL A 526 -6.74 -20.58 -20.71
CA VAL A 526 -8.02 -20.21 -21.33
C VAL A 526 -9.08 -21.24 -20.94
N ALA A 527 -10.23 -20.78 -20.42
CA ALA A 527 -11.39 -21.63 -20.19
C ALA A 527 -12.39 -21.47 -21.35
N ALA A 528 -12.90 -22.59 -21.87
CA ALA A 528 -13.86 -22.63 -22.97
C ALA A 528 -14.92 -23.71 -22.72
N TYR A 529 -16.03 -23.69 -23.47
CA TYR A 529 -17.11 -24.65 -23.27
C TYR A 529 -16.75 -25.98 -23.91
N ASN A 530 -16.57 -27.03 -23.12
CA ASN A 530 -16.29 -28.38 -23.63
C ASN A 530 -17.62 -29.06 -24.01
N LYS A 531 -17.83 -29.29 -25.31
CA LYS A 531 -19.05 -29.89 -25.87
C LYS A 531 -19.27 -31.33 -25.44
N LYS A 532 -18.20 -32.10 -25.19
CA LYS A 532 -18.30 -33.48 -24.72
C LYS A 532 -18.69 -33.55 -23.25
N LYS A 533 -18.06 -32.73 -22.40
CA LYS A 533 -18.31 -32.68 -20.96
C LYS A 533 -19.56 -31.86 -20.59
N LYS A 534 -20.05 -31.03 -21.51
CA LYS A 534 -21.17 -30.10 -21.33
C LYS A 534 -20.98 -29.13 -20.16
N CYS A 535 -19.76 -28.63 -20.01
CA CYS A 535 -19.39 -27.65 -18.99
C CYS A 535 -18.22 -26.79 -19.45
N MET A 536 -17.93 -25.72 -18.71
CA MET A 536 -16.71 -24.95 -18.91
C MET A 536 -15.50 -25.74 -18.39
N ASP A 537 -14.43 -25.78 -19.18
CA ASP A 537 -13.21 -26.53 -18.88
C ASP A 537 -11.99 -25.78 -19.43
N TYR A 538 -10.79 -26.14 -18.96
CA TYR A 538 -9.55 -25.58 -19.49
C TYR A 538 -9.30 -26.08 -20.92
N TYR A 539 -9.02 -25.15 -21.81
CA TYR A 539 -8.72 -25.44 -23.21
C TYR A 539 -7.48 -26.33 -23.35
N ASP A 540 -7.59 -27.32 -24.22
CA ASP A 540 -6.54 -28.24 -24.61
C ASP A 540 -6.37 -28.21 -26.13
N SER A 541 -5.15 -27.91 -26.60
CA SER A 541 -4.85 -27.82 -28.03
C SER A 541 -4.98 -29.16 -28.75
N ASP A 542 -4.73 -30.26 -28.06
CA ASP A 542 -4.77 -31.60 -28.63
C ASP A 542 -6.21 -32.09 -28.84
N HIS A 543 -7.18 -31.41 -28.22
CA HIS A 543 -8.61 -31.69 -28.27
C HIS A 543 -9.41 -30.46 -28.73
N HIS A 544 -8.85 -29.65 -29.63
CA HIS A 544 -9.43 -28.37 -30.05
C HIS A 544 -10.90 -28.48 -30.48
N GLU A 545 -11.25 -29.54 -31.21
CA GLU A 545 -12.60 -29.79 -31.72
C GLU A 545 -13.65 -30.00 -30.61
N ASP A 546 -13.23 -30.29 -29.38
CA ASP A 546 -14.14 -30.47 -28.24
C ASP A 546 -14.58 -29.13 -27.64
N PHE A 547 -13.88 -28.03 -27.92
CA PHE A 547 -14.14 -26.74 -27.30
C PHE A 547 -14.93 -25.81 -28.22
N ASP A 548 -15.91 -25.11 -27.64
CA ASP A 548 -16.65 -24.02 -28.27
C ASP A 548 -16.31 -22.69 -27.60
N PHE A 549 -15.76 -21.75 -28.39
CA PHE A 549 -15.43 -20.41 -27.94
C PHE A 549 -16.61 -19.46 -28.18
N ILE A 550 -17.38 -19.21 -27.13
CA ILE A 550 -18.50 -18.28 -27.16
C ILE A 550 -17.98 -16.88 -26.86
N SER A 551 -17.67 -16.12 -27.92
CA SER A 551 -17.22 -14.73 -27.79
C SER A 551 -18.33 -13.83 -27.21
N GLY A 552 -17.94 -12.69 -26.63
CA GLY A 552 -18.90 -11.67 -26.18
C GLY A 552 -19.87 -11.25 -27.30
N THR A 553 -19.40 -11.13 -28.53
CA THR A 553 -20.26 -10.82 -29.70
C THR A 553 -21.28 -11.93 -29.97
N ARG A 554 -20.88 -13.20 -29.91
CA ARG A 554 -21.83 -14.33 -30.08
C ARG A 554 -22.81 -14.40 -28.93
N MET A 555 -22.35 -14.20 -27.69
CA MET A 555 -23.20 -14.13 -26.50
C MET A 555 -24.26 -13.04 -26.63
N ARG A 556 -23.87 -11.83 -27.09
CA ARG A 556 -24.79 -10.72 -27.35
C ARG A 556 -25.82 -11.07 -28.41
N LYS A 557 -25.39 -11.70 -29.51
CA LYS A 557 -26.29 -12.13 -30.58
C LYS A 557 -27.33 -13.12 -30.06
N LEU A 558 -26.91 -14.15 -29.31
CA LEU A 558 -27.81 -15.13 -28.70
C LEU A 558 -28.84 -14.45 -27.78
N ALA A 559 -28.38 -13.52 -26.93
CA ALA A 559 -29.25 -12.83 -25.99
C ALA A 559 -30.29 -11.93 -26.68
N ARG A 560 -29.92 -11.24 -27.77
CA ARG A 560 -30.85 -10.45 -28.60
C ARG A 560 -31.87 -11.34 -29.31
N GLU A 561 -31.41 -12.44 -29.90
CA GLU A 561 -32.28 -13.41 -30.60
C GLU A 561 -33.14 -14.26 -29.65
N GLY A 562 -33.01 -14.08 -28.33
CA GLY A 562 -33.74 -14.86 -27.33
C GLY A 562 -33.34 -16.34 -27.27
N GLN A 563 -32.17 -16.69 -27.80
CA GLN A 563 -31.62 -18.04 -27.78
C GLN A 563 -30.79 -18.25 -26.51
N ASN A 564 -30.81 -19.47 -25.98
CA ASN A 564 -29.97 -19.83 -24.84
C ASN A 564 -28.57 -20.26 -25.31
N PRO A 565 -27.50 -19.93 -24.56
CA PRO A 565 -26.21 -20.57 -24.75
C PRO A 565 -26.31 -22.05 -24.39
N PRO A 566 -25.28 -22.86 -24.72
CA PRO A 566 -25.20 -24.23 -24.25
C PRO A 566 -25.36 -24.32 -22.72
N GLU A 567 -26.08 -25.34 -22.26
CA GLU A 567 -26.27 -25.63 -20.84
C GLU A 567 -24.91 -25.73 -20.14
N GLY A 568 -24.75 -25.08 -18.98
CA GLY A 568 -23.48 -25.06 -18.25
C GLY A 568 -22.48 -23.98 -18.70
N PHE A 569 -22.79 -23.17 -19.72
CA PHE A 569 -21.99 -21.98 -20.07
C PHE A 569 -22.14 -20.85 -19.04
N MET A 570 -23.36 -20.60 -18.56
CA MET A 570 -23.67 -19.58 -17.56
C MET A 570 -24.91 -19.98 -16.77
N ALA A 571 -25.02 -19.49 -15.54
CA ALA A 571 -26.18 -19.68 -14.68
C ALA A 571 -27.49 -19.18 -15.37
N PRO A 572 -28.57 -19.99 -15.41
CA PRO A 572 -29.84 -19.63 -16.05
C PRO A 572 -30.45 -18.28 -15.65
N LYS A 573 -30.55 -17.96 -14.35
CA LYS A 573 -31.04 -16.65 -13.87
C LYS A 573 -30.12 -15.52 -14.32
N ALA A 574 -28.81 -15.77 -14.30
CA ALA A 574 -27.84 -14.80 -14.78
C ALA A 574 -27.96 -14.57 -16.30
N TRP A 575 -28.29 -15.60 -17.09
CA TRP A 575 -28.62 -15.48 -18.50
C TRP A 575 -29.90 -14.67 -18.72
N THR A 576 -30.95 -14.93 -17.93
CA THR A 576 -32.20 -14.16 -17.98
C THR A 576 -31.95 -12.66 -17.82
N VAL A 577 -31.14 -12.25 -16.83
CA VAL A 577 -30.76 -10.83 -16.63
C VAL A 577 -30.11 -10.23 -17.87
N LEU A 578 -29.22 -10.97 -18.55
CA LEU A 578 -28.62 -10.49 -19.80
C LEU A 578 -29.65 -10.39 -20.93
N THR A 579 -30.55 -11.37 -21.08
CA THR A 579 -31.60 -11.30 -22.11
C THR A 579 -32.53 -10.11 -21.88
N GLU A 580 -32.87 -9.79 -20.63
CA GLU A 580 -33.67 -8.60 -20.29
C GLU A 580 -32.95 -7.31 -20.67
N TYR A 581 -31.65 -7.21 -20.35
CA TYR A 581 -30.82 -6.09 -20.78
C TYR A 581 -30.81 -5.93 -22.31
N TYR A 582 -30.47 -6.98 -23.05
CA TYR A 582 -30.37 -6.88 -24.51
C TYR A 582 -31.73 -6.62 -25.18
N LYS A 583 -32.83 -7.17 -24.64
CA LYS A 583 -34.19 -6.82 -25.09
C LYS A 583 -34.56 -5.37 -24.79
N SER A 584 -34.03 -4.78 -23.71
CA SER A 584 -34.26 -3.36 -23.41
C SER A 584 -33.59 -2.42 -24.42
N LEU A 585 -32.46 -2.83 -25.01
CA LEU A 585 -31.77 -2.08 -26.05
C LEU A 585 -32.52 -2.06 -27.40
N GLU A 586 -33.35 -3.08 -27.68
CA GLU A 586 -34.16 -3.11 -28.91
C GLU A 586 -35.41 -2.24 -28.81
N LYS A 587 -35.77 -1.79 -27.60
CA LYS A 587 -36.94 -0.94 -27.32
C LYS A 587 -36.59 0.54 -27.13
N ALA A 588 -35.31 0.86 -26.95
CA ALA A 588 -34.76 2.21 -26.82
C ALA A 588 -34.24 2.68 -28.19
#